data_AF-A0A7L6N1H8-F1
#
_entry.id   AF-A0A7L6N1H8-F1
#
_cell.length_a   1.000
_cell.length_b   1.000
_cell.length_c   1.000
_cell.angle_alpha   90.00
_cell.angle_beta   90.00
_cell.angle_gamma   90.00
#
_symmetry.space_group_name_H-M   'P 1'
#
loop_
_entity.id
_entity.type
_entity.pdbx_description
1 polymer ?
#
loop_
_entity_poly.entity_id
_entity_poly.type
_entity_poly.pdbx_seq_one_letter_code
_entity_poly.pdbx_strand_id
1 'polypeptide(L)' 'MTALHWILFAISAILIGLVMLQESKNDVKNTFSGEKSDLFKNQKQRGPELFMARLTLGFALIFGLFAILATVL' A
#
# COMPACT_ATOMS: atom_id res chain seq x y z
N MET A 1 -9.06 -25.98 -9.89
CA MET A 1 -9.35 -24.53 -9.97
C MET A 1 -10.61 -24.25 -9.17
N THR A 2 -10.48 -24.13 -7.86
CA THR A 2 -11.58 -23.75 -6.96
C THR A 2 -11.95 -22.27 -7.15
N ALA A 3 -13.18 -21.89 -6.79
CA ALA A 3 -13.66 -20.50 -6.85
C ALA A 3 -12.76 -19.51 -6.07
N LEU A 4 -12.03 -20.02 -5.06
CA LEU A 4 -11.07 -19.26 -4.28
C LEU A 4 -9.96 -18.63 -5.13
N HIS A 5 -9.42 -19.36 -6.11
CA HIS A 5 -8.35 -18.82 -6.97
C HIS A 5 -8.83 -17.67 -7.84
N TRP A 6 -10.07 -17.74 -8.34
CA TRP A 6 -10.66 -16.65 -9.12
C TRP A 6 -10.88 -15.39 -8.28
N ILE A 7 -11.33 -15.55 -7.03
CA ILE A 7 -11.47 -14.45 -6.07
C ILE A 7 -10.11 -13.84 -5.76
N LEU A 8 -9.08 -14.66 -5.52
CA LEU A 8 -7.73 -14.20 -5.23
C LEU A 8 -7.15 -13.37 -6.40
N PHE A 9 -7.37 -13.85 -7.63
CA PHE A 9 -6.93 -13.18 -8.83
C PHE A 9 -7.57 -11.79 -8.96
N ALA A 10 -8.89 -11.70 -8.76
CA ALA A 10 -9.61 -10.43 -8.81
C ALA A 10 -9.13 -9.44 -7.73
N ILE A 11 -8.95 -9.91 -6.48
CA ILE A 11 -8.43 -9.07 -5.38
C ILE A 11 -7.02 -8.57 -5.70
N SER A 12 -6.16 -9.44 -6.26
CA SER A 12 -4.79 -9.06 -6.62
C SER A 12 -4.74 -7.95 -7.68
N ALA A 13 -5.60 -8.03 -8.71
CA ALA A 13 -5.66 -7.04 -9.77
C ALA A 13 -6.07 -5.66 -9.25
N ILE A 14 -7.06 -5.61 -8.34
CA ILE A 14 -7.49 -4.38 -7.67
C ILE A 14 -6.38 -3.78 -6.81
N LEU A 15 -5.66 -4.64 -6.08
CA LEU A 15 -4.59 -4.22 -5.17
C LEU A 15 -3.40 -3.62 -5.95
N ILE A 16 -3.02 -4.23 -7.08
CA ILE A 16 -2.01 -3.69 -7.98
C ILE A 16 -2.42 -2.29 -8.49
N GLY A 17 -3.67 -2.14 -8.94
CA GLY A 17 -4.19 -0.85 -9.39
C GLY A 17 -4.16 0.22 -8.28
N LEU A 18 -4.52 -0.16 -7.05
CA LEU A 18 -4.48 0.73 -5.89
C LEU A 18 -3.06 1.18 -5.53
N VAL A 19 -2.08 0.27 -5.55
CA VAL A 19 -0.68 0.59 -5.24
C VAL A 19 -0.07 1.47 -6.34
N MET A 20 -0.36 1.19 -7.61
CA MET A 20 0.13 2.02 -8.73
C MET A 20 -0.38 3.46 -8.67
N LEU A 21 -1.58 3.68 -8.13
CA LEU A 21 -2.15 5.03 -7.94
C LEU A 21 -1.51 5.79 -6.77
N GLN A 22 -0.82 5.10 -5.85
CA GLN A 22 -0.12 5.76 -4.76
C GLN A 22 1.19 6.37 -5.27
N GLU A 23 1.24 7.70 -5.34
CA GLU A 23 2.47 8.41 -5.70
C GLU A 23 3.57 8.13 -4.67
N SER A 24 4.77 7.80 -5.17
CA SER A 24 5.97 7.69 -4.33
C SER A 24 6.44 9.09 -3.95
N LYS A 25 6.12 9.55 -2.73
CA LYS A 25 6.72 10.75 -2.15
C LYS A 25 8.18 10.51 -1.78
N ASN A 26 9.06 10.48 -2.77
CA ASN A 26 10.50 10.56 -2.55
C ASN A 26 11.00 11.92 -3.01
N ASP A 27 11.07 12.85 -2.07
CA ASP A 27 11.70 14.15 -2.27
C ASP A 27 13.23 13.97 -2.13
N VAL A 28 13.85 13.46 -3.20
CA VAL A 28 15.30 13.18 -3.29
C VAL A 28 16.14 14.45 -3.03
N LYS A 29 15.55 15.63 -3.17
CA LYS A 29 16.21 16.92 -3.00
C LYS A 29 16.56 17.25 -1.54
N ASN A 30 15.89 16.62 -0.57
CA ASN A 30 16.04 16.86 0.87
C ASN A 30 17.09 15.97 1.57
N THR A 31 17.75 15.07 0.84
CA THR A 31 18.76 14.12 1.40
C THR A 31 20.20 14.65 1.31
N PHE A 32 20.47 15.64 0.44
CA PHE A 32 21.83 16.18 0.24
C PHE A 32 22.13 17.49 0.97
N SER A 33 21.17 18.13 1.65
CA SER A 33 21.32 19.50 2.15
C SER A 33 21.82 19.66 3.59
N GLY A 34 22.07 18.59 4.35
CA GLY A 34 22.93 18.60 5.56
C GLY A 34 22.61 19.55 6.72
N GLU A 35 21.58 20.41 6.66
CA GLU A 35 21.26 21.41 7.67
C GLU A 35 19.86 21.22 8.26
N LYS A 36 19.81 20.58 9.44
CA LYS A 36 18.86 20.85 10.53
C LYS A 36 17.34 20.87 10.24
N SER A 37 16.83 20.19 9.21
CA SER A 37 15.38 20.17 8.90
C SER A 37 14.65 18.83 9.15
N ASP A 38 15.33 17.81 9.67
CA ASP A 38 14.77 16.44 9.86
C ASP A 38 13.57 16.37 10.81
N LEU A 39 13.36 17.36 11.68
CA LEU A 39 12.26 17.38 12.65
C LEU A 39 10.87 17.70 12.03
N PHE A 40 10.83 18.12 10.76
CA PHE A 40 9.58 18.33 10.02
C PHE A 40 9.44 17.42 8.79
N LYS A 41 10.35 16.46 8.56
CA LYS A 41 10.27 15.55 7.41
C LYS A 41 9.13 14.53 7.51
N ASN A 42 8.80 14.08 8.72
CA ASN A 42 7.60 13.28 8.97
C ASN A 42 6.38 14.20 9.12
N GLN A 43 6.09 15.03 8.11
CA GLN A 43 4.77 15.66 8.06
C GLN A 43 3.74 14.54 7.96
N LYS A 44 2.87 14.47 8.97
CA LYS A 44 1.74 13.53 9.01
C LYS A 44 1.08 13.51 7.63
N GLN A 45 0.98 12.33 7.01
CA GLN A 45 0.14 12.16 5.82
C GLN A 45 -1.25 12.72 6.14
N ARG A 46 -1.67 13.74 5.38
CA ARG A 46 -2.89 14.51 5.62
C ARG A 46 -3.75 14.45 4.36
N GLY A 47 -5.06 14.27 4.56
CA GLY A 47 -6.04 14.26 3.47
C GLY A 47 -6.22 12.90 2.78
N PRO A 48 -6.47 12.86 1.47
CA PRO A 48 -6.87 11.66 0.72
C PRO A 48 -5.77 10.59 0.66
N GLU A 49 -4.51 11.00 0.81
CA GLU A 49 -3.36 10.10 0.79
C GLU A 49 -3.31 9.16 2.01
N LEU A 50 -3.69 9.65 3.20
CA LEU A 50 -3.80 8.83 4.40
C LEU A 50 -4.95 7.81 4.28
N PHE A 51 -6.03 8.20 3.60
CA PHE A 51 -7.14 7.30 3.32
C PHE A 51 -6.73 6.20 2.34
N MET A 52 -6.04 6.55 1.24
CA MET A 52 -5.52 5.57 0.28
C MET A 52 -4.50 4.62 0.92
N ALA A 53 -3.58 5.13 1.75
CA ALA A 53 -2.61 4.29 2.45
C ALA A 53 -3.29 3.26 3.38
N ARG A 54 -4.30 3.68 4.15
CA ARG A 54 -5.07 2.79 5.03
C ARG A 54 -5.93 1.79 4.26
N LEU A 55 -6.54 2.23 3.17
CA LEU A 55 -7.34 1.38 2.30
C LEU A 55 -6.47 0.28 1.69
N THR A 56 -5.31 0.62 1.13
CA THR A 56 -4.38 -0.37 0.59
C THR A 56 -3.81 -1.29 1.65
N LEU A 57 -3.54 -0.80 2.87
CA LEU A 57 -3.19 -1.67 3.99
C LEU A 57 -4.30 -2.69 4.31
N GLY A 58 -5.56 -2.25 4.33
CA GLY A 58 -6.71 -3.13 4.52
C GLY A 58 -6.81 -4.21 3.43
N PHE A 59 -6.70 -3.80 2.16
CA PHE A 59 -6.70 -4.73 1.03
C PHE A 59 -5.52 -5.71 1.06
N ALA A 60 -4.32 -5.26 1.47
CA ALA A 60 -3.14 -6.10 1.64
C ALA A 60 -3.33 -7.17 2.72
N LEU A 61 -3.92 -6.80 3.87
CA LEU A 61 -4.23 -7.76 4.93
C LEU A 61 -5.26 -8.80 4.49
N ILE A 62 -6.33 -8.35 3.82
CA ILE A 62 -7.37 -9.25 3.30
C ILE A 62 -6.76 -10.21 2.27
N PHE A 63 -5.97 -9.71 1.33
CA PHE A 63 -5.28 -10.54 0.35
C PHE A 63 -4.38 -11.58 1.03
N GLY A 64 -3.59 -11.17 2.02
CA GLY A 64 -2.74 -12.08 2.79
C GLY A 64 -3.53 -13.18 3.50
N LEU A 65 -4.65 -12.82 4.14
CA LEU A 65 -5.52 -13.79 4.83
C LEU A 65 -6.12 -14.82 3.86
N PHE A 66 -6.64 -14.35 2.72
CA PHE A 66 -7.22 -15.21 1.69
C PHE A 66 -6.16 -16.08 1.01
N ALA A 67 -4.94 -15.57 0.82
CA ALA A 67 -3.84 -16.35 0.27
C ALA A 67 -3.47 -17.50 1.21
N ILE A 68 -3.35 -17.23 2.51
CA ILE A 68 -3.09 -18.28 3.51
C ILE A 68 -4.23 -19.30 3.51
N LEU A 69 -5.49 -18.86 3.53
CA LEU A 69 -6.64 -19.77 3.46
C LEU A 69 -6.60 -20.66 2.21
N ALA A 70 -6.30 -20.12 1.03
CA ALA A 70 -6.19 -20.88 -0.20
C ALA A 70 -4.98 -21.84 -0.25
N THR A 71 -3.96 -21.62 0.59
CA THR A 71 -2.83 -22.56 0.72
C THR A 71 -3.09 -23.69 1.70
N VAL A 72 -3.93 -23.44 2.72
CA VAL A 72 -4.22 -24.40 3.79
C VAL A 72 -5.40 -25.31 3.44
N LEU A 73 -6.38 -24.80 2.68
CA LEU A 73 -7.58 -25.51 2.22
C LEU A 73 -7.39 -26.05 0.79
#